data_AF-A0AAD8MC95-F1
#
_entry.id   AF-A0AAD8MC95-F1
#
_cell.length_a   1.000
_cell.length_b   1.000
_cell.length_c   1.000
_cell.angle_alpha   90.00
_cell.angle_beta   90.00
_cell.angle_gamma   90.00
#
_symmetry.space_group_name_H-M   'P 1'
#
loop_
_entity.id
_entity.type
_entity.pdbx_description
1 polymer ?
#
loop_
_entity_poly.entity_id
_entity_poly.type
_entity_poly.pdbx_seq_one_letter_code
_entity_poly.pdbx_strand_id
1 'polypeptide(L)'
;MVDNPITSFLNQMATKSQPREKQEKQASLWQICEEDSESGSMSLEILMAGQDNQEADEPTVEEEEEFFPQDHQEPEQPKSSLFQNDPAQGFSFDNISPSKWRDRVYEMHAWCTSELLQPGATMPSIADKFVARFHGRLRQWWIALGAYRQMTIKQSPSVDALVMYVHNEFLGAWDHYTNQAREEYLSMR
;
A
#
# COMPACT_ATOMS: atom_id res chain seq x y z
N MET A 1 15.94 48.22 -39.21
CA MET A 1 15.75 47.76 -37.82
C MET A 1 15.25 46.34 -37.91
N VAL A 2 15.97 45.38 -37.31
CA VAL A 2 15.62 43.95 -37.36
C VAL A 2 14.75 43.68 -36.14
N ASP A 3 13.49 43.32 -36.36
CA ASP A 3 12.58 42.98 -35.27
C ASP A 3 13.08 41.75 -34.51
N ASN A 4 13.14 41.88 -33.18
CA ASN A 4 13.60 40.81 -32.30
C ASN A 4 12.58 39.66 -32.33
N PRO A 5 12.98 38.42 -32.66
CA PRO A 5 12.07 37.27 -32.78
C PRO A 5 11.35 36.96 -31.46
N ILE A 6 11.95 37.30 -30.31
CA ILE A 6 11.33 37.12 -29.00
C ILE A 6 10.11 38.05 -28.84
N THR A 7 10.20 39.29 -29.33
CA THR A 7 9.10 40.26 -29.29
C THR A 7 7.93 39.81 -30.14
N SER A 8 8.18 39.21 -31.31
CA SER A 8 7.13 38.64 -32.15
C SER A 8 6.41 37.47 -31.45
N PHE A 9 7.16 36.61 -30.76
CA PHE A 9 6.58 35.46 -30.06
C PHE A 9 5.74 35.88 -28.86
N LEU A 10 6.21 36.84 -28.06
CA LEU A 10 5.48 37.34 -26.90
C LEU A 10 4.18 38.05 -27.29
N ASN A 11 4.18 38.82 -28.38
CA ASN A 11 2.95 39.42 -28.92
C ASN A 11 1.98 38.35 -29.44
N GLN A 12 2.48 37.29 -30.07
CA GLN A 12 1.63 36.18 -30.54
C GLN A 12 0.97 35.43 -29.37
N MET A 13 1.71 35.20 -28.28
CA MET A 13 1.16 34.61 -27.05
C MET A 13 0.12 35.53 -26.38
N ALA A 14 0.38 36.84 -26.32
CA ALA A 14 -0.54 37.81 -25.74
C ALA A 14 -1.87 37.91 -26.52
N THR A 15 -1.82 37.85 -27.86
CA THR A 15 -3.03 37.86 -28.70
C THR A 15 -3.87 36.58 -28.62
N LYS A 16 -3.27 35.46 -28.18
CA LYS A 16 -3.99 34.19 -27.98
C LYS A 16 -4.72 34.11 -26.65
N SER A 17 -4.48 35.06 -25.74
CA SER A 17 -5.05 35.11 -24.40
C SER A 17 -6.02 36.28 -24.21
N GLN A 18 -7.17 36.24 -24.90
CA GLN A 18 -8.38 36.96 -24.48
C GLN A 18 -9.58 36.00 -24.39
N PRO A 19 -10.52 36.24 -23.47
CA PRO A 19 -11.27 35.20 -22.78
C PRO A 19 -12.46 34.70 -23.58
N ARG A 20 -12.61 33.38 -23.69
CA ARG A 20 -13.88 32.76 -24.05
C ARG A 20 -14.68 32.55 -22.77
N GLU A 21 -15.54 33.52 -22.45
CA GLU A 21 -16.68 33.26 -21.59
C GLU A 21 -17.57 32.19 -22.24
N LYS A 22 -17.69 31.02 -21.61
CA LYS A 22 -18.94 30.33 -21.23
C LYS A 22 -18.71 28.83 -21.02
N GLN A 23 -19.41 28.31 -20.00
CA GLN A 23 -19.47 26.93 -19.46
C GLN A 23 -18.24 26.58 -18.63
N GLU A 24 -18.35 26.21 -17.35
CA GLU A 24 -19.21 25.12 -16.86
C GLU A 24 -19.48 25.25 -15.35
N LYS A 25 -20.69 24.83 -14.94
CA LYS A 25 -21.02 24.55 -13.55
C LYS A 25 -20.09 23.45 -13.04
N GLN A 26 -19.34 23.69 -11.97
CA GLN A 26 -19.11 22.76 -10.84
C GLN A 26 -18.05 23.36 -9.92
N ALA A 27 -18.50 24.21 -9.01
CA ALA A 27 -17.75 24.58 -7.82
C ALA A 27 -18.76 24.63 -6.66
N SER A 28 -19.18 23.45 -6.21
CA SER A 28 -19.80 23.27 -4.89
C SER A 28 -19.93 21.77 -4.59
N LEU A 29 -18.85 21.13 -4.15
CA LEU A 29 -18.94 19.86 -3.42
C LEU A 29 -17.79 19.73 -2.42
N TRP A 30 -17.54 20.79 -1.65
CA TRP A 30 -16.83 20.70 -0.38
C TRP A 30 -17.83 21.02 0.73
N GLN A 31 -18.76 20.10 0.94
CA GLN A 31 -19.60 20.09 2.14
C GLN A 31 -19.57 18.68 2.74
N ILE A 32 -18.72 18.56 3.76
CA ILE A 32 -19.04 17.97 5.08
C ILE A 32 -19.77 16.61 5.01
N CYS A 33 -19.03 15.52 5.16
CA CYS A 33 -19.57 14.29 5.73
C CYS A 33 -19.29 14.33 7.24
N GLU A 34 -20.21 14.93 7.97
CA GLU A 34 -20.43 14.63 9.38
C GLU A 34 -21.32 13.37 9.47
N GLU A 35 -20.87 12.50 10.36
CA GLU A 35 -21.52 11.42 11.09
C GLU A 35 -23.04 11.26 10.94
N ASP A 36 -23.46 10.02 10.66
CA ASP A 36 -24.47 9.37 11.50
C ASP A 36 -24.19 7.86 11.55
N SER A 37 -23.87 7.39 12.75
CA SER A 37 -23.50 6.01 13.04
C SER A 37 -24.57 5.43 13.94
N GLU A 38 -25.57 4.76 13.35
CA GLU A 38 -26.58 4.00 14.08
C GLU A 38 -26.29 2.49 13.99
N SER A 39 -25.67 2.00 15.06
CA SER A 39 -25.97 0.75 15.76
C SER A 39 -26.79 -0.33 15.01
N GLY A 40 -26.12 -1.40 14.58
CA GLY A 40 -26.74 -2.66 14.16
C GLY A 40 -26.06 -3.86 14.83
N SER A 41 -26.68 -4.33 15.91
CA SER A 41 -26.27 -5.46 16.76
C SER A 41 -26.05 -6.76 15.99
N MET A 42 -25.04 -7.52 16.43
CA MET A 42 -24.79 -8.91 16.04
C MET A 42 -25.99 -9.81 16.37
N SER A 43 -26.38 -10.67 15.44
CA SER A 43 -27.10 -11.91 15.73
C SER A 43 -26.34 -13.08 15.11
N LEU A 44 -25.51 -13.70 15.93
CA LEU A 44 -24.87 -14.99 15.67
C LEU A 44 -25.79 -16.10 16.20
N GLU A 45 -26.96 -16.25 15.57
CA GLU A 45 -27.87 -17.35 15.84
C GLU A 45 -28.37 -17.88 14.50
N ILE A 46 -27.90 -19.07 14.13
CA ILE A 46 -28.52 -20.11 13.30
C ILE A 46 -27.37 -21.01 12.85
N LEU A 47 -27.04 -22.02 13.66
CA LEU A 47 -26.55 -23.35 13.27
C LEU A 47 -26.19 -24.15 14.53
N MET A 48 -27.18 -24.37 15.41
CA MET A 48 -27.15 -25.48 16.37
C MET A 48 -28.47 -26.25 16.25
N ALA A 49 -28.50 -27.28 15.42
CA ALA A 49 -29.54 -28.31 15.45
C ALA A 49 -29.01 -29.58 14.77
N GLY A 50 -28.81 -30.64 15.55
CA GLY A 50 -28.58 -31.99 15.02
C GLY A 50 -27.60 -32.87 15.80
N GLN A 51 -27.87 -33.14 17.08
CA GLN A 51 -27.40 -34.36 17.77
C GLN A 51 -28.54 -35.38 17.76
N ASP A 52 -28.28 -36.62 17.33
CA ASP A 52 -28.60 -37.83 18.11
C ASP A 52 -27.99 -39.08 17.43
N ASN A 53 -27.06 -39.75 18.10
CA ASN A 53 -27.27 -41.12 18.60
C ASN A 53 -26.04 -41.63 19.38
N GLN A 54 -26.36 -42.23 20.50
CA GLN A 54 -25.54 -42.83 21.55
C GLN A 54 -24.84 -44.12 21.10
N GLU A 55 -23.69 -44.46 21.71
CA GLU A 55 -23.62 -45.62 22.63
C GLU A 55 -22.30 -45.62 23.41
N ALA A 56 -22.40 -46.11 24.65
CA ALA A 56 -21.38 -46.13 25.69
C ALA A 56 -20.62 -47.47 25.70
N ASP A 57 -19.33 -47.46 26.06
CA ASP A 57 -18.73 -48.39 27.03
C ASP A 57 -17.26 -48.01 27.30
N GLU A 58 -16.90 -47.83 28.57
CA GLU A 58 -15.53 -48.02 29.07
C GLU A 58 -15.52 -49.35 29.84
N PRO A 59 -14.44 -50.15 29.77
CA PRO A 59 -13.55 -50.16 30.93
C PRO A 59 -12.06 -50.47 30.66
N THR A 60 -11.20 -49.85 31.49
CA THR A 60 -10.08 -50.45 32.28
C THR A 60 -8.81 -50.99 31.57
N VAL A 61 -7.71 -50.26 31.84
CA VAL A 61 -6.33 -50.66 32.27
C VAL A 61 -5.61 -51.80 31.52
N GLU A 62 -4.41 -51.51 30.98
CA GLU A 62 -3.15 -52.17 31.34
C GLU A 62 -1.95 -51.49 30.65
N GLU A 63 -0.91 -51.19 31.45
CA GLU A 63 0.40 -50.71 31.05
C GLU A 63 1.18 -51.81 30.33
N GLU A 64 1.75 -51.53 29.16
CA GLU A 64 3.00 -52.17 28.74
C GLU A 64 3.93 -51.12 28.11
N GLU A 65 5.03 -50.86 28.80
CA GLU A 65 6.19 -50.12 28.32
C GLU A 65 6.84 -50.87 27.14
N GLU A 66 6.78 -50.31 25.94
CA GLU A 66 7.74 -50.64 24.89
C GLU A 66 8.62 -49.43 24.60
N PHE A 67 9.85 -49.56 25.09
CA PHE A 67 10.99 -48.66 24.92
C PHE A 67 11.46 -48.70 23.46
N PHE A 68 10.96 -47.78 22.62
CA PHE A 68 11.56 -47.49 21.31
C PHE A 68 12.54 -46.33 21.46
N PRO A 69 13.83 -46.46 21.06
CA PRO A 69 14.71 -45.30 20.95
C PRO A 69 14.22 -44.44 19.78
N GLN A 70 13.47 -43.39 20.09
CA GLN A 70 13.07 -42.37 19.12
C GLN A 70 14.28 -41.48 18.84
N ASP A 71 14.87 -41.68 17.66
CA ASP A 71 15.84 -40.79 17.06
C ASP A 71 15.17 -39.40 16.92
N HIS A 72 15.54 -38.47 17.80
CA HIS A 72 15.14 -37.08 17.71
C HIS A 72 15.84 -36.44 16.51
N GLN A 73 15.30 -36.65 15.31
CA GLN A 73 15.47 -35.71 14.22
C GLN A 73 14.23 -34.82 14.14
N GLU A 74 14.40 -33.65 14.75
CA GLU A 74 13.62 -32.44 14.54
C GLU A 74 13.23 -32.33 13.05
N PRO A 75 11.94 -32.19 12.69
CA PRO A 75 11.58 -31.90 11.31
C PRO A 75 12.20 -30.55 10.99
N GLU A 76 13.25 -30.56 10.15
CA GLU A 76 13.90 -29.36 9.65
C GLU A 76 12.81 -28.39 9.21
N GLN A 77 12.70 -27.28 9.95
CA GLN A 77 11.97 -26.11 9.49
C GLN A 77 12.41 -25.87 8.05
N PRO A 78 11.49 -25.64 7.09
CA PRO A 78 11.91 -25.19 5.78
C PRO A 78 12.66 -23.88 6.02
N LYS A 79 14.00 -23.95 5.91
CA LYS A 79 14.90 -22.80 5.83
C LYS A 79 14.28 -21.96 4.74
N SER A 80 13.57 -20.91 5.14
CA SER A 80 13.08 -19.88 4.25
C SER A 80 14.31 -19.49 3.47
N SER A 81 14.40 -19.92 2.21
CA SER A 81 15.47 -19.50 1.35
C SER A 81 15.34 -17.99 1.36
N LEU A 82 16.30 -17.35 2.05
CA LEU A 82 16.59 -15.95 1.86
C LEU A 82 16.66 -15.82 0.36
N PHE A 83 15.63 -15.21 -0.22
CA PHE A 83 15.64 -14.75 -1.58
C PHE A 83 16.79 -13.75 -1.65
N GLN A 84 18.00 -14.27 -1.87
CA GLN A 84 19.15 -13.50 -2.32
C GLN A 84 18.84 -13.15 -3.78
N ASN A 85 17.83 -12.30 -3.95
CA ASN A 85 17.71 -11.49 -5.14
C ASN A 85 18.82 -10.44 -5.03
N ASP A 86 19.52 -10.23 -6.13
CA ASP A 86 20.47 -9.14 -6.29
C ASP A 86 19.85 -7.86 -5.69
N PRO A 87 20.52 -7.14 -4.76
CA PRO A 87 20.03 -5.86 -4.25
C PRO A 87 19.73 -4.85 -5.36
N ALA A 88 20.23 -5.09 -6.59
CA ALA A 88 19.90 -4.33 -7.79
C ALA A 88 18.46 -4.51 -8.31
N GLN A 89 17.69 -5.52 -7.86
CA GLN A 89 16.43 -5.89 -8.53
C GLN A 89 15.15 -5.61 -7.72
N GLY A 90 15.24 -5.14 -6.47
CA GLY A 90 14.09 -4.96 -5.59
C GLY A 90 14.09 -3.67 -4.75
N PHE A 91 12.92 -3.31 -4.23
CA PHE A 91 12.70 -2.16 -3.34
C PHE A 91 12.83 -2.55 -1.86
N SER A 92 13.67 -1.82 -1.12
CA SER A 92 13.81 -1.89 0.33
C SER A 92 14.20 -0.52 0.89
N PHE A 93 13.95 -0.32 2.19
CA PHE A 93 14.41 0.82 2.98
C PHE A 93 15.53 0.48 3.96
N ASP A 94 15.91 -0.80 4.12
CA ASP A 94 16.84 -1.22 5.18
C ASP A 94 18.26 -0.68 4.98
N ASN A 95 18.68 -0.53 3.72
CA ASN A 95 20.01 -0.07 3.34
C ASN A 95 20.06 1.45 3.07
N ILE A 96 18.98 2.18 3.37
CA ILE A 96 18.80 3.58 2.98
C ILE A 96 18.52 4.41 4.23
N SER A 97 19.30 5.48 4.45
CA SER A 97 19.04 6.40 5.55
C SER A 97 17.67 7.09 5.40
N PRO A 98 16.96 7.39 6.50
CA PRO A 98 15.62 8.02 6.43
C PRO A 98 15.54 9.31 5.61
N SER A 99 16.62 10.10 5.58
CA SER A 99 16.73 11.31 4.74
C SER A 99 16.61 11.03 3.24
N LYS A 100 16.87 9.80 2.80
CA LYS A 100 16.85 9.33 1.41
C LYS A 100 15.62 8.47 1.09
N TRP A 101 14.70 8.28 2.03
CA TRP A 101 13.49 7.50 1.79
C TRP A 101 12.58 8.15 0.75
N ARG A 102 12.52 9.49 0.70
CA ARG A 102 11.78 10.21 -0.35
C ARG A 102 12.30 9.87 -1.74
N ASP A 103 13.62 9.96 -1.93
CA ASP A 103 14.28 9.62 -3.20
C ASP A 103 13.94 8.18 -3.63
N ARG A 104 13.94 7.24 -2.68
CA ARG A 104 13.57 5.85 -2.94
C ARG A 104 12.10 5.67 -3.32
N VAL A 105 11.18 6.43 -2.71
CA VAL A 105 9.75 6.42 -3.09
C VAL A 105 9.54 7.01 -4.48
N TYR A 106 10.29 8.05 -4.86
CA TYR A 106 10.26 8.56 -6.24
C TYR A 106 10.79 7.56 -7.26
N GLU A 107 11.82 6.79 -6.91
CA GLU A 107 12.31 5.70 -7.76
C GLU A 107 11.25 4.61 -7.96
N MET A 108 10.54 4.23 -6.89
CA MET A 108 9.40 3.30 -6.96
C MET A 108 8.31 3.82 -7.90
N HIS A 109 7.98 5.11 -7.79
CA HIS A 109 7.01 5.77 -8.67
C HIS A 109 7.44 5.74 -10.13
N ALA A 110 8.64 6.23 -10.41
CA ALA A 110 9.19 6.27 -11.77
C ALA A 110 9.24 4.87 -12.39
N TRP A 111 9.61 3.87 -11.61
CA TRP A 111 9.60 2.47 -12.04
C TRP A 111 8.18 2.01 -12.41
N CYS A 112 7.18 2.21 -11.54
CA CYS A 112 5.78 1.87 -11.85
C CYS A 112 5.26 2.59 -13.09
N THR A 113 5.57 3.88 -13.24
CA THR A 113 5.18 4.66 -14.43
C THR A 113 5.83 4.10 -15.70
N SER A 114 7.12 3.75 -15.64
CA SER A 114 7.81 3.15 -16.80
C SER A 114 7.25 1.79 -17.20
N GLU A 115 6.86 0.95 -16.23
CA GLU A 115 6.18 -0.32 -16.52
C GLU A 115 4.78 -0.12 -17.10
N LEU A 116 4.06 0.92 -16.69
CA LEU A 116 2.74 1.24 -17.24
C LEU A 116 2.78 1.66 -18.72
N LEU A 117 3.91 2.18 -19.18
CA LEU A 117 4.11 2.52 -20.59
C LEU A 117 4.36 1.30 -21.48
N GLN A 118 4.57 0.10 -20.90
CA GLN A 118 4.78 -1.11 -21.69
C GLN A 118 3.47 -1.56 -22.38
N PRO A 119 3.54 -2.08 -23.61
CA PRO A 119 2.37 -2.57 -24.32
C PRO A 119 1.64 -3.67 -23.53
N GLY A 120 0.33 -3.50 -23.33
CA GLY A 120 -0.50 -4.47 -22.60
C GLY A 120 -0.34 -4.44 -21.08
N ALA A 121 0.41 -3.48 -20.53
CA ALA A 121 0.47 -3.27 -19.08
C ALA A 121 -0.87 -2.75 -18.55
N THR A 122 -1.31 -3.30 -17.42
CA THR A 122 -2.50 -2.84 -16.69
C THR A 122 -2.14 -2.50 -15.25
N MET A 123 -2.89 -1.58 -14.62
CA MET A 123 -2.62 -1.20 -13.22
C MET A 123 -2.55 -2.39 -12.25
N PRO A 124 -3.47 -3.37 -12.28
CA PRO A 124 -3.37 -4.54 -11.40
C PRO A 124 -2.10 -5.35 -11.63
N SER A 125 -1.70 -5.55 -12.90
CA SER A 125 -0.48 -6.30 -13.22
C SER A 125 0.79 -5.59 -12.72
N ILE A 126 0.79 -4.27 -12.72
CA ILE A 126 1.91 -3.46 -12.21
C ILE A 126 1.92 -3.48 -10.69
N ALA A 127 0.75 -3.40 -10.04
CA ALA A 127 0.67 -3.51 -8.59
C ALA A 127 1.21 -4.86 -8.10
N ASP A 128 0.90 -5.96 -8.81
CA ASP A 128 1.46 -7.28 -8.50
C ASP A 128 2.99 -7.32 -8.68
N LYS A 129 3.50 -6.81 -9.82
CA LYS A 129 4.95 -6.71 -10.07
C LYS A 129 5.66 -5.79 -9.08
N PHE A 130 4.99 -4.74 -8.62
CA PHE A 130 5.50 -3.76 -7.66
C PHE A 130 5.69 -4.40 -6.29
N VAL A 131 4.64 -5.05 -5.79
CA VAL A 131 4.66 -5.78 -4.52
C VAL A 131 5.67 -6.94 -4.57
N ALA A 132 5.79 -7.64 -5.70
CA ALA A 132 6.79 -8.69 -5.87
C ALA A 132 8.23 -8.20 -5.70
N ARG A 133 8.49 -6.91 -5.92
CA ARG A 133 9.80 -6.28 -5.69
C ARG A 133 10.04 -5.86 -4.24
N PHE A 134 9.07 -5.97 -3.34
CA PHE A 134 9.27 -5.59 -1.95
C PHE A 134 10.18 -6.58 -1.21
N HIS A 135 11.17 -6.01 -0.53
CA HIS A 135 12.11 -6.72 0.34
C HIS A 135 12.17 -6.05 1.71
N GLY A 136 12.69 -6.78 2.69
CA GLY A 136 13.04 -6.18 3.97
C GLY A 136 11.85 -5.63 4.75
N ARG A 137 12.04 -4.48 5.42
CA ARG A 137 10.95 -3.80 6.14
C ARG A 137 9.75 -3.48 5.27
N LEU A 138 9.95 -3.16 3.99
CA LEU A 138 8.86 -2.88 3.05
C LEU A 138 8.00 -4.14 2.81
N ARG A 139 8.64 -5.31 2.71
CA ARG A 139 7.93 -6.59 2.59
C ARG A 139 7.21 -6.97 3.87
N GLN A 140 7.82 -6.74 5.02
CA GLN A 140 7.21 -7.02 6.32
C GLN A 140 5.96 -6.17 6.53
N TRP A 141 6.03 -4.87 6.22
CA TRP A 141 4.86 -3.99 6.21
C TRP A 141 3.75 -4.54 5.32
N TRP A 142 4.08 -4.91 4.08
CA TRP A 142 3.09 -5.45 3.15
C TRP A 142 2.35 -6.66 3.72
N ILE A 143 3.07 -7.61 4.33
CA ILE A 143 2.48 -8.80 4.95
C ILE A 143 1.59 -8.42 6.15
N ALA A 144 1.99 -7.41 6.93
CA ALA A 144 1.26 -6.96 8.12
C ALA A 144 -0.08 -6.26 7.81
N LEU A 145 -0.30 -5.77 6.58
CA LEU A 145 -1.54 -5.09 6.18
C LEU A 145 -2.81 -5.97 6.23
N GLY A 146 -2.65 -7.30 6.11
CA GLY A 146 -3.76 -8.23 5.96
C GLY A 146 -4.42 -8.22 4.57
N ALA A 147 -5.19 -9.26 4.27
CA ALA A 147 -5.69 -9.52 2.91
C ALA A 147 -6.57 -8.39 2.34
N TYR A 148 -7.45 -7.81 3.17
CA TYR A 148 -8.34 -6.73 2.73
C TYR A 148 -7.57 -5.49 2.26
N ARG A 149 -6.64 -4.98 3.08
CA ARG A 149 -5.84 -3.81 2.73
C ARG A 149 -4.91 -4.08 1.54
N GLN A 150 -4.31 -5.27 1.49
CA GLN A 150 -3.50 -5.67 0.33
C GLN A 150 -4.33 -5.64 -0.96
N MET A 151 -5.56 -6.15 -0.93
CA MET A 151 -6.47 -6.11 -2.06
C MET A 151 -6.82 -4.67 -2.47
N THR A 152 -7.17 -3.81 -1.50
CA THR A 152 -7.44 -2.39 -1.74
C THR A 152 -6.27 -1.70 -2.44
N ILE A 153 -5.04 -1.92 -1.94
CA ILE A 153 -3.84 -1.31 -2.53
C ILE A 153 -3.60 -1.83 -3.94
N LYS A 154 -3.77 -3.14 -4.19
CA LYS A 154 -3.62 -3.71 -5.55
C LYS A 154 -4.63 -3.17 -6.56
N GLN A 155 -5.81 -2.78 -6.09
CA GLN A 155 -6.87 -2.19 -6.91
C GLN A 155 -6.74 -0.67 -7.07
N SER A 156 -5.58 -0.09 -6.74
CA SER A 156 -5.34 1.35 -6.88
C SER A 156 -5.62 1.83 -8.32
N PRO A 157 -6.32 2.97 -8.49
CA PRO A 157 -6.70 3.48 -9.81
C PRO A 157 -5.52 4.07 -10.60
N SER A 158 -4.43 4.43 -9.92
CA SER A 158 -3.27 5.06 -10.54
C SER A 158 -1.97 4.68 -9.81
N VAL A 159 -0.84 4.94 -10.46
CA VAL A 159 0.50 4.80 -9.85
C VAL A 159 0.65 5.72 -8.64
N ASP A 160 0.12 6.95 -8.72
CA ASP A 160 0.17 7.89 -7.61
C ASP A 160 -0.53 7.34 -6.38
N ALA A 161 -1.75 6.79 -6.54
CA ALA A 161 -2.49 6.19 -5.44
C ALA A 161 -1.76 4.98 -4.85
N LEU A 162 -1.20 4.10 -5.70
CA LEU A 162 -0.44 2.93 -5.26
C LEU A 162 0.78 3.32 -4.42
N VAL A 163 1.57 4.27 -4.90
CA VAL A 163 2.80 4.71 -4.23
C VAL A 163 2.48 5.55 -2.99
N MET A 164 1.35 6.25 -2.97
CA MET A 164 0.89 7.02 -1.81
C MET A 164 0.74 6.15 -0.56
N TYR A 165 0.33 4.88 -0.69
CA TYR A 165 0.27 3.96 0.46
C TYR A 165 1.65 3.72 1.08
N VAL A 166 2.68 3.54 0.25
CA VAL A 166 4.06 3.41 0.70
C VAL A 166 4.54 4.73 1.30
N HIS A 167 4.22 5.85 0.65
CA HIS A 167 4.57 7.17 1.16
C HIS A 167 4.00 7.39 2.57
N ASN A 168 2.69 7.21 2.74
CA ASN A 168 2.01 7.49 4.00
C ASN A 168 2.52 6.61 5.14
N GLU A 169 2.88 5.36 4.88
CA GLU A 169 3.45 4.48 5.90
C GLU A 169 4.84 4.94 6.35
N PHE A 170 5.76 5.20 5.40
CA PHE A 170 7.18 5.38 5.71
C PHE A 170 7.58 6.83 5.92
N LEU A 171 6.88 7.78 5.30
CA LEU A 171 7.19 9.21 5.31
C LEU A 171 6.14 10.03 6.04
N GLY A 172 5.00 9.42 6.41
CA GLY A 172 3.85 10.08 6.99
C GLY A 172 2.97 10.77 5.96
N ALA A 173 1.92 11.43 6.45
CA ALA A 173 1.04 12.24 5.61
C ALA A 173 1.80 13.41 4.96
N TRP A 174 1.47 13.72 3.71
CA TRP A 174 2.20 14.73 2.92
C TRP A 174 2.15 16.14 3.54
N ASP A 175 1.10 16.42 4.32
CA ASP A 175 0.86 17.67 5.02
C ASP A 175 1.55 17.75 6.40
N HIS A 176 2.10 16.64 6.89
CA HIS A 176 2.65 16.57 8.25
C HIS A 176 3.75 17.62 8.48
N TYR A 177 4.69 17.77 7.54
CA TYR A 177 5.77 18.76 7.65
C TYR A 177 5.28 20.20 7.53
N THR A 178 4.25 20.44 6.71
CA THR A 178 3.66 21.79 6.58
C THR A 178 2.82 22.19 7.79
N ASN A 179 2.13 21.23 8.39
CA ASN A 179 1.35 21.44 9.62
C ASN A 179 2.30 21.66 10.80
N GLN A 180 3.34 20.84 10.92
CA GLN A 180 4.37 21.00 11.94
C GLN A 180 5.07 22.36 11.82
N ALA A 181 5.52 22.76 10.63
CA ALA A 181 6.16 24.06 10.43
C ALA A 181 5.21 25.24 10.77
N ARG A 182 3.91 25.09 10.49
CA ARG A 182 2.90 26.09 10.88
C ARG A 182 2.72 26.14 12.39
N GLU A 183 2.65 25.00 13.08
CA GLU A 183 2.52 24.91 14.53
C GLU A 183 3.76 25.48 15.25
N GLU A 184 4.96 25.17 14.77
CA GLU A 184 6.22 25.74 15.27
C GLU A 184 6.24 27.27 15.09
N TYR A 185 5.84 27.77 13.92
CA TYR A 185 5.75 29.22 13.68
C TYR A 185 4.75 29.91 14.63
N LEU A 186 3.59 29.30 14.87
CA LEU A 186 2.56 29.87 15.74
C LEU A 186 2.93 29.81 17.23
N SER A 187 3.68 28.80 17.65
CA SER A 187 4.12 28.62 19.06
C SER A 187 5.33 29.49 19.44
N MET A 188 6.06 30.02 18.46
CA MET A 188 7.18 30.95 18.69
C MET A 188 6.74 32.42 18.85
N ARG A 189 5.44 32.72 18.77
CA ARG A 189 4.88 34.07 18.83
C ARG A 189 4.19 34.35 20.15
#